data_AF-A0A1X7N319-F1
#
_entry.id   AF-A0A1X7N319-F1
#
_cell.length_a   1.000
_cell.length_b   1.000
_cell.length_c   1.000
_cell.angle_alpha   90.00
_cell.angle_beta   90.00
_cell.angle_gamma   90.00
#
_symmetry.space_group_name_H-M   'P 1'
#
loop_
_entity.id
_entity.type
_entity.pdbx_description
1 polymer ?
#
loop_
_entity_poly.entity_id
_entity_poly.type
_entity_poly.pdbx_seq_one_letter_code
_entity_poly.pdbx_strand_id
1 'polypeptide(L)'
;MPSFRSSVLALAAAAALVGAAATPALADHNAGANLDDFASSDISSNGTCYYGALLPGSPDISLSTTSYRFVRSGASLTLLCSYTRIPSFIPGTDQGDGDWYAPKKPARYVAQDACLPPGVDSAAEVYPDDEDRPVDRVDAKTLFYRSTMTMVCFWPDDPTR
;
A
#
# COMPACT_ATOMS: atom_id res chain seq x y z
N MET A 1 -34.72 7.24 -32.93
CA MET A 1 -33.36 6.71 -33.15
C MET A 1 -32.41 7.48 -32.24
N PRO A 2 -31.81 6.87 -31.20
CA PRO A 2 -30.85 7.57 -30.34
C PRO A 2 -29.61 7.90 -31.18
N SER A 3 -29.21 9.17 -31.17
CA SER A 3 -28.13 9.67 -32.02
C SER A 3 -26.77 9.09 -31.62
N PHE A 4 -25.91 8.80 -32.60
CA PHE A 4 -24.52 8.34 -32.46
C PHE A 4 -23.66 9.14 -31.45
N ARG A 5 -24.07 10.38 -31.13
CA ARG A 5 -23.38 11.23 -30.14
C ARG A 5 -23.53 10.73 -28.70
N SER A 6 -24.56 9.95 -28.39
CA SER A 6 -24.81 9.43 -27.04
C SER A 6 -23.90 8.25 -26.68
N SER A 7 -23.44 7.49 -27.68
CA SER A 7 -22.59 6.32 -27.49
C SER A 7 -21.14 6.70 -27.17
N VAL A 8 -20.64 7.80 -27.73
CA VAL A 8 -19.25 8.27 -27.50
C VAL A 8 -19.09 8.87 -26.10
N LEU A 9 -20.09 9.61 -25.60
CA LEU A 9 -20.09 10.12 -24.23
C LEU A 9 -20.16 8.99 -23.19
N ALA A 10 -20.93 7.93 -23.47
CA ALA A 10 -20.99 6.77 -22.58
C ALA A 10 -19.66 6.00 -22.54
N LEU A 11 -18.94 5.92 -23.66
CA LEU A 11 -17.62 5.27 -23.72
C LEU A 11 -16.54 6.10 -23.02
N ALA A 12 -16.58 7.43 -23.14
CA ALA A 12 -15.68 8.34 -22.43
C ALA A 12 -15.95 8.34 -20.92
N ALA A 13 -17.23 8.30 -20.51
CA ALA A 13 -17.60 8.15 -19.11
C ALA A 13 -17.19 6.77 -18.56
N ALA A 14 -17.36 5.69 -19.33
CA ALA A 14 -16.89 4.36 -18.93
C ALA A 14 -15.36 4.30 -18.83
N ALA A 15 -14.62 4.89 -19.77
CA ALA A 15 -13.16 4.95 -19.69
C ALA A 15 -12.66 5.83 -18.52
N ALA A 16 -13.36 6.91 -18.19
CA ALA A 16 -13.06 7.73 -17.01
C ALA A 16 -13.40 7.00 -15.69
N LEU A 17 -14.51 6.26 -15.63
CA LEU A 17 -14.85 5.43 -14.47
C LEU A 17 -13.90 4.23 -14.34
N VAL A 18 -13.49 3.59 -15.43
CA VAL A 18 -12.53 2.47 -15.42
C VAL A 18 -11.12 2.97 -15.12
N GLY A 19 -10.71 4.12 -15.66
CA GLY A 19 -9.41 4.73 -15.35
C GLY A 19 -9.29 5.22 -13.90
N ALA A 20 -10.39 5.72 -13.31
CA ALA A 20 -10.43 6.11 -11.91
C ALA A 20 -10.64 4.93 -10.94
N ALA A 21 -11.14 3.79 -11.42
CA ALA A 21 -11.43 2.60 -10.60
C ALA A 21 -10.49 1.41 -10.84
N ALA A 22 -9.50 1.51 -11.74
CA ALA A 22 -8.50 0.47 -11.99
C ALA A 22 -7.24 0.59 -11.10
N THR A 23 -7.12 1.67 -10.32
CA THR A 23 -6.01 1.88 -9.38
C THR A 23 -6.06 1.08 -8.05
N PRO A 24 -7.19 0.56 -7.53
CA PRO A 24 -7.19 -0.09 -6.22
C PRO A 24 -6.62 -1.51 -6.23
N ALA A 25 -6.56 -2.16 -7.39
CA ALA A 25 -6.16 -3.58 -7.52
C ALA A 25 -4.65 -3.83 -7.55
N LEU A 26 -3.81 -2.79 -7.45
CA LEU A 26 -2.36 -2.94 -7.27
C LEU A 26 -1.96 -2.53 -5.85
N ALA A 27 -2.62 -1.52 -5.28
CA ALA A 27 -2.39 -1.11 -3.90
C ALA A 27 -2.84 -2.15 -2.85
N ASP A 28 -3.76 -3.06 -3.20
CA ASP A 28 -4.19 -4.19 -2.38
C ASP A 28 -3.17 -5.34 -2.33
N HIS A 29 -2.22 -5.40 -3.27
CA HIS A 29 -1.12 -6.38 -3.29
C HIS A 29 0.19 -5.82 -2.73
N ASN A 30 0.23 -4.54 -2.38
CA ASN A 30 1.43 -3.82 -2.02
C ASN A 30 1.43 -3.33 -0.56
N ALA A 31 2.58 -2.89 -0.10
CA ALA A 31 2.81 -2.30 1.20
C ALA A 31 3.75 -1.10 1.08
N GLY A 32 3.71 -0.20 2.06
CA GLY A 32 4.65 0.91 2.10
C GLY A 32 4.03 2.16 2.71
N ALA A 33 4.47 3.32 2.24
CA ALA A 33 3.92 4.61 2.63
C ALA A 33 3.67 5.48 1.39
N ASN A 34 2.42 5.93 1.22
CA ASN A 34 2.08 6.99 0.28
C ASN A 34 2.36 8.33 0.96
N LEU A 35 3.18 9.18 0.31
CA LEU A 35 3.48 10.53 0.76
C LEU A 35 2.67 11.50 -0.10
N ASP A 36 1.85 12.35 0.51
CA ASP A 36 1.16 13.41 -0.22
C ASP A 36 2.22 14.36 -0.82
N ASP A 37 2.21 14.43 -2.14
CA ASP A 37 2.94 15.31 -3.05
C ASP A 37 4.45 15.22 -3.20
N PHE A 38 5.27 14.68 -2.30
CA PHE A 38 6.72 14.55 -2.60
C PHE A 38 7.41 13.40 -1.84
N ALA A 39 8.23 12.65 -2.58
CA ALA A 39 9.29 11.77 -2.06
C ALA A 39 10.40 12.54 -1.29
N SER A 40 10.27 13.87 -1.11
CA SER A 40 11.38 14.75 -0.79
C SER A 40 11.66 14.83 0.72
N SER A 41 12.73 14.14 1.09
CA SER A 41 13.68 14.41 2.17
C SER A 41 13.24 14.39 3.63
N ASP A 42 12.05 14.85 4.02
CA ASP A 42 11.65 14.87 5.43
C ASP A 42 10.14 14.71 5.58
N ILE A 43 9.75 13.94 6.60
CA ILE A 43 8.37 13.64 7.02
C ILE A 43 7.49 14.89 6.83
N SER A 44 6.68 14.90 5.77
CA SER A 44 5.46 15.69 5.78
C SER A 44 4.42 14.84 6.51
N SER A 45 3.83 15.41 7.56
CA SER A 45 2.94 14.76 8.53
C SER A 45 1.62 14.21 7.97
N ASN A 46 1.49 14.12 6.64
CA ASN A 46 0.24 13.87 5.94
C ASN A 46 0.21 12.54 5.17
N GLY A 47 1.36 11.86 5.01
CA GLY A 47 1.40 10.55 4.37
C GLY A 47 0.71 9.44 5.17
N THR A 48 0.36 8.34 4.51
CA THR A 48 -0.21 7.14 5.15
C THR A 48 0.61 5.90 4.82
N CYS A 49 0.95 5.11 5.83
CA CYS A 49 1.38 3.74 5.62
C CYS A 49 0.19 2.85 5.30
N TYR A 50 0.35 1.95 4.34
CA TYR A 50 -0.66 1.00 3.93
C TYR A 50 -0.09 -0.43 3.91
N TYR A 51 -0.98 -1.39 4.15
CA TYR A 51 -0.72 -2.82 3.99
C TYR A 51 -1.92 -3.39 3.24
N GLY A 52 -1.68 -3.86 2.01
CA GLY A 52 -2.70 -4.30 1.08
C GLY A 52 -3.55 -5.47 1.58
N ALA A 53 -4.79 -5.53 1.12
CA ALA A 53 -5.79 -6.52 1.50
C ALA A 53 -5.46 -7.97 1.09
N LEU A 54 -4.62 -8.15 0.07
CA LEU A 54 -4.26 -9.45 -0.50
C LEU A 54 -2.87 -9.93 -0.05
N LEU A 55 -2.27 -9.24 0.91
CA LEU A 55 -0.98 -9.62 1.47
C LEU A 55 -1.10 -10.72 2.53
N PRO A 56 -0.06 -11.54 2.73
CA PRO A 56 -0.07 -12.58 3.75
C PRO A 56 -0.49 -12.05 5.14
N GLY A 57 -1.58 -12.60 5.68
CA GLY A 57 -2.08 -12.27 7.01
C GLY A 57 -2.86 -10.96 7.13
N SER A 58 -3.04 -10.19 6.04
CA SER A 58 -3.98 -9.06 6.04
C SER A 58 -5.42 -9.54 6.20
N PRO A 59 -6.31 -8.70 6.74
CA PRO A 59 -7.73 -8.86 6.47
C PRO A 59 -8.03 -8.57 4.99
N ASP A 60 -9.22 -8.95 4.55
CA ASP A 60 -9.74 -8.65 3.20
C ASP A 60 -10.15 -7.16 3.02
N ILE A 61 -9.38 -6.27 3.65
CA ILE A 61 -9.40 -4.82 3.49
C ILE A 61 -7.97 -4.31 3.68
N SER A 62 -7.58 -3.27 2.96
CA SER A 62 -6.28 -2.63 3.19
C SER A 62 -6.26 -1.96 4.56
N LEU A 63 -5.18 -2.17 5.29
CA LEU A 63 -4.93 -1.49 6.57
C LEU A 63 -4.15 -0.21 6.30
N SER A 64 -4.58 0.89 6.90
CA SER A 64 -3.87 2.18 6.81
C SER A 64 -3.55 2.76 8.18
N THR A 65 -2.43 3.46 8.29
CA THR A 65 -2.02 4.17 9.51
C THR A 65 -1.21 5.41 9.17
N THR A 66 -1.38 6.47 9.95
CA THR A 66 -0.50 7.65 9.91
C THR A 66 0.66 7.53 10.90
N SER A 67 0.69 6.47 11.72
CA SER A 67 1.76 6.23 12.69
C SER A 67 2.88 5.43 12.04
N TYR A 68 3.87 6.13 11.51
CA TYR A 68 5.06 5.53 10.92
C TYR A 68 6.30 6.39 11.11
N ARG A 69 7.47 5.80 10.82
CA ARG A 69 8.76 6.50 10.86
C ARG A 69 9.72 5.94 9.82
N PHE A 70 10.54 6.83 9.27
CA PHE A 70 11.73 6.46 8.52
C PHE A 70 12.94 6.48 9.45
N VAL A 71 13.76 5.43 9.38
CA VAL A 71 15.03 5.34 10.09
C VAL A 71 16.11 5.15 9.04
N ARG A 72 16.94 6.19 8.87
CA ARG A 72 18.08 6.17 7.95
C ARG A 72 19.35 5.84 8.70
N SER A 73 20.15 4.93 8.17
CA SER A 73 21.44 4.56 8.74
C SER A 73 22.46 4.33 7.63
N GLY A 74 23.42 5.25 7.50
CA GLY A 74 24.36 5.24 6.37
C GLY A 74 23.61 5.38 5.04
N ALA A 75 23.80 4.40 4.16
CA ALA A 75 23.10 4.30 2.88
C ALA A 75 21.70 3.68 3.01
N SER A 76 21.32 3.09 4.14
CA SER A 76 20.07 2.32 4.24
C SER A 76 18.86 3.13 4.71
N LEU A 77 17.67 2.68 4.31
CA LEU A 77 16.37 3.19 4.75
C LEU A 77 15.54 2.07 5.38
N THR A 78 15.02 2.30 6.59
CA THR A 78 13.99 1.44 7.20
C THR A 78 12.69 2.21 7.35
N LEU A 79 11.60 1.68 6.82
CA LEU A 79 10.25 2.14 7.13
C LEU A 79 9.67 1.26 8.25
N LEU A 80 9.19 1.89 9.32
CA LEU A 80 8.41 1.20 10.36
C LEU A 80 7.01 1.80 10.44
N CYS A 81 5.99 0.99 10.18
CA CYS A 81 4.59 1.39 10.30
C CYS A 81 3.92 0.67 11.47
N SER A 82 3.15 1.40 12.27
CA SER A 82 2.45 0.89 13.44
C SER A 82 0.94 1.03 13.26
N TYR A 83 0.26 -0.09 13.23
CA TYR A 83 -1.19 -0.16 13.11
C TYR A 83 -1.74 -0.55 14.47
N THR A 84 -2.68 0.24 14.97
CA THR A 84 -3.32 -0.01 16.26
C THR A 84 -4.82 0.01 16.09
N ARG A 85 -5.55 -0.60 17.03
CA ARG A 85 -7.01 -0.66 17.01
C ARG A 85 -7.57 -1.41 15.79
N ILE A 86 -6.81 -2.35 15.24
CA ILE A 86 -7.33 -3.29 14.24
C ILE A 86 -8.43 -4.11 14.95
N PRO A 87 -9.68 -4.14 14.42
CA PRO A 87 -10.76 -4.93 15.00
C PRO A 87 -10.34 -6.40 15.18
N SER A 88 -10.86 -7.08 16.21
CA SER A 88 -10.52 -8.49 16.42
C SER A 88 -11.13 -9.44 15.38
N PHE A 89 -12.12 -8.95 14.65
CA PHE A 89 -12.83 -9.63 13.59
C PHE A 89 -13.12 -8.62 12.49
N ILE A 90 -12.84 -9.00 11.25
CA ILE A 90 -13.19 -8.25 10.05
C ILE A 90 -13.88 -9.26 9.13
N PRO A 91 -15.17 -9.04 8.78
CA PRO A 91 -15.85 -9.94 7.87
C PRO A 91 -15.19 -9.91 6.50
N GLY A 92 -15.12 -11.07 5.85
CA GLY A 92 -14.62 -11.15 4.48
C GLY A 92 -15.51 -10.40 3.50
N THR A 93 -14.94 -10.04 2.35
CA THR A 93 -15.67 -9.52 1.20
C THR A 93 -15.70 -10.59 0.09
N ASP A 94 -16.31 -10.25 -1.05
CA ASP A 94 -16.30 -11.13 -2.23
C ASP A 94 -14.94 -11.17 -2.95
N GLN A 95 -13.94 -10.41 -2.48
CA GLN A 95 -12.66 -10.17 -3.16
C GLN A 95 -11.44 -10.90 -2.56
N GLY A 96 -11.51 -11.44 -1.33
CA GLY A 96 -10.34 -12.07 -0.69
C GLY A 96 -10.61 -13.36 0.08
N ASP A 97 -9.73 -13.64 1.06
CA ASP A 97 -9.59 -14.94 1.73
C ASP A 97 -10.70 -15.28 2.74
N GLY A 98 -11.75 -14.45 2.81
CA GLY A 98 -12.89 -14.61 3.71
C GLY A 98 -12.68 -13.92 5.07
N ASP A 99 -13.42 -14.41 6.07
CA ASP A 99 -13.42 -13.83 7.42
C ASP A 99 -12.03 -13.82 8.05
N TRP A 100 -11.60 -12.64 8.51
CA TRP A 100 -10.33 -12.47 9.17
C TRP A 100 -10.48 -12.33 10.69
N TYR A 101 -9.58 -13.00 11.41
CA TYR A 101 -9.50 -12.93 12.87
C TYR A 101 -8.11 -12.51 13.33
N ALA A 102 -8.08 -11.53 14.22
CA ALA A 102 -6.85 -11.06 14.84
C ALA A 102 -6.08 -12.19 15.55
N PRO A 103 -4.80 -12.40 15.25
CA PRO A 103 -3.99 -13.41 15.91
C PRO A 103 -3.93 -13.22 17.43
N LYS A 104 -4.29 -14.26 18.19
CA LYS A 104 -4.22 -14.25 19.66
C LYS A 104 -2.79 -14.43 20.20
N LYS A 105 -1.88 -14.91 19.35
CA LYS A 105 -0.44 -15.06 19.61
C LYS A 105 0.33 -14.25 18.55
N PRO A 106 1.56 -13.78 18.83
CA PRO A 106 2.37 -13.12 17.83
C PRO A 106 2.52 -14.00 16.58
N ALA A 107 2.10 -13.47 15.43
CA ALA A 107 2.18 -14.13 14.14
C ALA A 107 3.02 -13.26 13.22
N ARG A 108 4.03 -13.86 12.58
CA ARG A 108 4.92 -13.18 11.66
C ARG A 108 4.57 -13.58 10.23
N TYR A 109 4.47 -12.59 9.35
CA TYR A 109 4.34 -12.81 7.92
C TYR A 109 5.44 -12.07 7.16
N VAL A 110 5.72 -12.55 5.97
CA VAL A 110 6.64 -11.92 5.03
C VAL A 110 5.93 -11.90 3.69
N ALA A 111 5.69 -10.71 3.17
CA ALA A 111 5.26 -10.50 1.79
C ALA A 111 6.51 -10.18 0.96
N GLN A 112 6.85 -11.05 0.02
CA GLN A 112 8.01 -10.88 -0.85
C GLN A 112 7.77 -9.77 -1.86
N ASP A 113 8.77 -8.91 -2.06
CA ASP A 113 8.76 -7.82 -3.07
C ASP A 113 7.50 -6.93 -3.04
N ALA A 114 6.86 -6.83 -1.88
CA ALA A 114 5.59 -6.12 -1.72
C ALA A 114 5.76 -4.68 -1.23
N CYS A 115 6.90 -4.36 -0.59
CA CYS A 115 7.08 -3.03 -0.02
C CYS A 115 7.67 -2.07 -1.06
N LEU A 116 6.89 -1.06 -1.40
CA LEU A 116 7.27 -0.01 -2.33
C LEU A 116 8.07 1.09 -1.61
N PRO A 117 9.14 1.62 -2.25
CA PRO A 117 9.84 2.81 -1.79
C PRO A 117 8.92 4.00 -1.56
N PRO A 118 9.25 4.90 -0.62
CA PRO A 118 8.52 6.16 -0.47
C PRO A 118 8.59 7.00 -1.74
N GLY A 119 7.45 7.55 -2.14
CA GLY A 119 7.34 8.39 -3.35
C GLY A 119 6.93 7.65 -4.61
N VAL A 120 6.87 6.31 -4.58
CA VAL A 120 6.30 5.51 -5.66
C VAL A 120 4.78 5.60 -5.62
N ASP A 121 4.15 5.81 -6.77
CA ASP A 121 2.71 5.66 -6.91
C ASP A 121 2.38 4.17 -6.72
N SER A 122 1.62 3.85 -5.67
CA SER A 122 1.34 2.46 -5.31
C SER A 122 0.39 1.73 -6.26
N ALA A 123 -0.35 2.47 -7.08
CA ALA A 123 -1.22 1.91 -8.10
C ALA A 123 -0.46 1.68 -9.42
N ALA A 124 0.39 2.62 -9.83
CA ALA A 124 1.14 2.49 -11.07
C ALA A 124 2.49 1.76 -10.89
N GLU A 125 2.95 1.64 -9.64
CA GLU A 125 4.25 1.05 -9.27
C GLU A 125 5.42 1.71 -9.99
N VAL A 126 5.34 3.03 -10.18
CA VAL A 126 6.35 3.88 -10.81
C VAL A 126 6.61 5.13 -9.99
N TYR A 127 7.75 5.77 -10.20
CA TYR A 127 8.01 7.10 -9.70
C TYR A 127 7.29 8.12 -10.59
N PRO A 128 6.40 8.97 -10.05
CA PRO A 128 5.65 9.95 -10.85
C PRO A 128 6.52 10.98 -11.58
N ASP A 129 7.73 11.22 -11.07
CA ASP A 129 8.72 12.15 -11.64
C ASP A 129 9.68 11.49 -12.65
N ASP A 130 9.76 10.15 -12.66
CA ASP A 130 10.62 9.37 -13.56
C ASP A 130 10.06 7.94 -13.71
N GLU A 131 9.17 7.74 -14.69
CA GLU A 131 8.51 6.43 -14.91
C GLU A 131 9.49 5.32 -15.33
N ASP A 132 10.66 5.67 -15.88
CA ASP A 132 11.69 4.72 -16.31
C ASP A 132 12.62 4.30 -15.15
N ARG A 133 12.54 4.99 -14.01
CA ARG A 133 13.34 4.68 -12.81
C ARG A 133 12.92 3.33 -12.23
N PRO A 134 13.87 2.39 -12.00
CA PRO A 134 13.56 1.13 -11.35
C PRO A 134 12.97 1.33 -9.94
N VAL A 135 11.88 0.64 -9.66
CA VAL A 135 11.29 0.58 -8.32
C VAL A 135 11.91 -0.57 -7.54
N ASP A 136 12.79 -0.22 -6.60
CA ASP A 136 13.47 -1.20 -5.74
C ASP A 136 12.51 -1.73 -4.67
N ARG A 137 11.81 -2.82 -4.97
CA ARG A 137 10.88 -3.44 -4.02
C ARG A 137 11.65 -4.28 -3.01
N VAL A 138 11.13 -4.31 -1.79
CA VAL A 138 11.70 -5.14 -0.71
C VAL A 138 10.61 -5.89 0.02
N ASP A 139 11.01 -6.92 0.78
CA ASP A 139 10.08 -7.65 1.63
C ASP A 139 9.37 -6.72 2.63
N ALA A 140 8.04 -6.85 2.73
CA ALA A 140 7.28 -6.33 3.86
C ALA A 140 7.25 -7.39 4.97
N LYS A 141 7.91 -7.11 6.08
CA LYS A 141 7.95 -8.02 7.25
C LYS A 141 6.96 -7.52 8.29
N THR A 142 5.95 -8.34 8.61
CA THR A 142 4.91 -7.95 9.57
C THR A 142 4.92 -8.82 10.81
N LEU A 143 4.51 -8.21 11.93
CA LEU A 143 4.21 -8.89 13.18
C LEU A 143 2.81 -8.47 13.63
N PHE A 144 1.87 -9.41 13.57
CA PHE A 144 0.52 -9.23 14.09
C PHE A 144 0.42 -9.76 15.51
N TYR A 145 -0.25 -9.00 16.37
CA TYR A 145 -0.65 -9.45 17.68
C TYR A 145 -1.90 -8.70 18.14
N ARG A 146 -3.01 -9.43 18.32
CA ARG A 146 -4.30 -8.88 18.73
C ARG A 146 -4.70 -7.71 17.82
N SER A 147 -4.96 -6.54 18.39
CA SER A 147 -5.40 -5.34 17.68
C SER A 147 -4.25 -4.48 17.14
N THR A 148 -3.04 -5.05 17.04
CA THR A 148 -1.86 -4.34 16.54
C THR A 148 -1.13 -5.11 15.45
N MET A 149 -0.57 -4.37 14.50
CA MET A 149 0.41 -4.86 13.54
C MET A 149 1.60 -3.89 13.51
N THR A 150 2.81 -4.44 13.46
CA THR A 150 4.00 -3.68 13.06
C THR A 150 4.47 -4.18 11.72
N MET A 151 4.69 -3.28 10.77
CA MET A 151 5.31 -3.57 9.49
C MET A 151 6.68 -2.92 9.41
N VAL A 152 7.65 -3.65 8.86
CA VAL A 152 9.01 -3.19 8.61
C VAL A 152 9.38 -3.46 7.17
N CYS A 153 9.84 -2.42 6.48
CA CYS A 153 10.48 -2.52 5.18
C CYS A 153 11.91 -1.98 5.29
N PHE A 154 12.86 -2.62 4.62
CA PHE A 154 14.27 -2.26 4.70
C PHE A 154 14.89 -2.27 3.32
N TRP A 155 15.39 -1.09 2.91
CA TRP A 155 16.20 -0.91 1.72
C TRP A 155 17.67 -0.77 2.15
N PRO A 156 18.57 -1.63 1.63
CA PRO A 156 20.00 -1.51 1.92
C PRO A 156 20.60 -0.21 1.36
N ASP A 157 20.10 0.23 0.21
CA ASP A 157 20.41 1.49 -0.45
C ASP A 157 19.15 2.35 -0.50
N ASP A 158 19.18 3.54 0.12
CA ASP A 158 18.03 4.41 0.33
C ASP A 158 17.51 4.89 -1.02
N PRO A 159 16.33 4.42 -1.46
CA PRO A 159 15.79 4.74 -2.78
C PRO A 159 15.26 6.19 -2.84
N THR A 160 15.44 6.99 -1.80
CA THR A 160 15.07 8.41 -1.77
C THR A 160 16.27 9.35 -1.86
N ARG A 161 17.48 8.81 -2.07
CA ARG A 161 18.74 9.57 -2.09
C ARG A 161 19.58 9.33 -3.34
#